data_AF-A0A924H477-F1
#
_entry.id   AF-A0A924H477-F1
#
_cell.length_a   1.000
_cell.length_b   1.000
_cell.length_c   1.000
_cell.angle_alpha   90.00
_cell.angle_beta   90.00
_cell.angle_gamma   90.00
#
_symmetry.space_group_name_H-M   'P 1'
#
loop_
_entity.id
_entity.type
_entity.pdbx_description
1 polymer ?
#
loop_
_entity_poly.entity_id
_entity_poly.type
_entity_poly.pdbx_seq_one_letter_code
_entity_poly.pdbx_strand_id
1 'polypeptide(L)'
;MHTNLFHIVLLAFFLTSGTTKIYAQELNNKSVSIPVKKEADTTVIRMSDLGKIGDTIKTDTLKSKKNILESKIKYRAQKYTKLDQKKKLITLYDKAELYYQDIELKAGIIVFNYEKNEVYAGRIKDSTGAYTQLPNFKQGTNVVEPDSIR
;
A
#
# COMPACT_ATOMS: atom_id res chain seq x y z
N MET A 1 -16.83 -53.23 31.27
CA MET A 1 -16.07 -52.18 31.98
C MET A 1 -15.25 -51.44 30.91
N HIS A 2 -15.68 -50.27 30.46
CA HIS A 2 -14.98 -49.50 29.41
C HIS A 2 -13.84 -48.72 30.06
N THR A 3 -12.62 -48.78 29.52
CA THR A 3 -11.45 -48.11 30.10
C THR A 3 -11.27 -46.72 29.47
N ASN A 4 -11.10 -45.69 30.31
CA ASN A 4 -10.89 -44.29 29.88
C ASN A 4 -9.43 -43.98 29.48
N LEU A 5 -8.69 -45.01 29.07
CA LEU A 5 -7.24 -44.95 28.84
C LEU A 5 -6.87 -43.86 27.81
N PHE A 6 -7.66 -43.71 26.75
CA PHE A 6 -7.42 -42.73 25.70
C PHE A 6 -7.44 -41.28 26.24
N HIS A 7 -8.40 -40.96 27.11
CA HIS A 7 -8.53 -39.63 27.71
C HIS A 7 -7.40 -39.34 28.70
N ILE A 8 -6.96 -40.35 29.46
CA ILE A 8 -5.84 -40.24 30.40
C ILE A 8 -4.53 -39.97 29.65
N VAL A 9 -4.28 -40.70 28.57
CA VAL A 9 -3.08 -40.51 27.73
C VAL A 9 -3.12 -39.14 27.03
N LEU A 10 -4.28 -38.74 26.53
CA LEU A 10 -4.47 -37.42 25.89
C LEU A 10 -4.20 -36.27 26.88
N LEU A 11 -4.71 -36.37 28.10
CA LEU A 11 -4.51 -35.35 29.15
C LEU A 11 -3.03 -35.24 29.53
N ALA A 12 -2.33 -36.37 29.67
CA ALA A 12 -0.90 -36.38 29.99
C ALA A 12 -0.04 -35.68 28.92
N PHE A 13 -0.43 -35.76 27.65
CA PHE A 13 0.29 -35.09 26.55
C PHE A 13 0.17 -33.56 26.59
N PHE A 14 -0.99 -33.03 26.99
CA PHE A 14 -1.20 -31.59 27.13
C PHE A 14 -0.46 -30.98 28.34
N LEU A 15 -0.24 -31.75 29.41
CA LEU A 15 0.47 -31.23 30.59
C LEU A 15 1.99 -31.05 30.39
N THR A 16 2.61 -31.77 29.44
CA THR A 16 4.07 -31.76 29.26
C THR A 16 4.56 -30.76 28.23
N SER A 17 3.68 -30.22 27.39
CA SER A 17 4.03 -29.35 26.25
C SER A 17 4.18 -27.86 26.62
N GLY A 18 3.92 -27.46 27.87
CA GLY A 18 3.85 -26.05 28.30
C GLY A 18 5.08 -25.47 29.01
N THR A 19 6.21 -26.18 29.15
CA THR A 19 7.32 -25.76 30.04
C THR A 19 8.59 -25.29 29.31
N THR A 20 8.48 -24.69 28.12
CA THR A 20 9.65 -24.15 27.42
C THR A 20 10.10 -22.80 28.01
N LYS A 21 11.39 -22.65 28.30
CA LYS A 21 11.99 -21.38 28.73
C LYS A 21 12.43 -20.60 27.50
N ILE A 22 11.95 -19.37 27.34
CA ILE A 22 12.34 -18.45 26.26
C ILE A 22 13.40 -17.50 26.81
N TYR A 23 14.51 -17.33 26.08
CA TYR A 23 15.53 -16.31 26.36
C TYR A 23 15.48 -15.25 25.25
N ALA A 24 15.36 -13.97 25.63
CA ALA A 24 15.52 -12.84 24.72
C ALA A 24 16.96 -12.33 24.78
N GLN A 25 17.54 -11.97 23.63
CA GLN A 25 18.83 -11.30 23.60
C GLN A 25 18.61 -9.79 23.76
N GLU A 26 19.12 -9.21 24.85
CA GLU A 26 19.24 -7.75 24.97
C GLU A 26 20.41 -7.25 24.13
N LEU A 27 20.15 -6.27 23.26
CA LEU A 27 21.16 -5.63 22.44
C LEU A 27 21.90 -4.60 23.32
N ASN A 28 23.16 -4.89 23.65
CA ASN A 28 23.99 -4.02 24.47
C ASN A 28 24.29 -2.72 23.73
N ASN A 29 23.45 -1.71 23.93
CA ASN A 29 23.68 -0.37 23.38
C ASN A 29 24.74 0.35 24.21
N LYS A 30 26.01 -0.05 24.03
CA LYS A 30 27.15 0.75 24.51
C LYS A 30 27.28 1.96 23.61
N SER A 31 26.68 3.07 24.02
CA SER A 31 26.98 4.39 23.47
C SER A 31 28.43 4.74 23.81
N VAL A 32 29.30 4.65 22.80
CA VAL A 32 30.69 5.12 22.92
C VAL A 32 30.65 6.65 22.95
N SER A 33 30.88 7.26 24.11
CA SER A 33 31.08 8.70 24.20
C SER A 33 32.51 9.03 23.73
N ILE A 34 32.63 9.67 22.57
CA ILE A 34 33.91 10.21 22.11
C ILE A 34 34.11 11.58 22.77
N PRO A 35 35.20 11.81 23.53
CA PRO A 35 35.46 13.11 24.13
C PRO A 35 35.91 14.11 23.06
N VAL A 36 35.12 15.16 22.84
CA VAL A 36 35.50 16.31 22.01
C VAL A 36 36.50 17.16 22.80
N LYS A 37 37.77 17.18 22.39
CA LYS A 37 38.73 18.21 22.80
C LYS A 37 38.40 19.50 22.05
N LYS A 38 38.02 20.55 22.79
CA LYS A 38 37.90 21.90 22.24
C LYS A 38 39.27 22.58 22.32
N GLU A 39 39.95 22.73 21.20
CA GLU A 39 41.03 23.71 21.07
C GLU A 39 40.40 25.08 20.76
N ALA A 40 40.82 26.10 21.51
CA ALA A 40 40.39 27.47 21.29
C ALA A 40 41.25 28.08 20.19
N ASP A 41 40.67 28.30 19.02
CA ASP A 41 41.35 28.94 17.90
C ASP A 41 41.27 30.46 18.02
N THR A 42 42.44 31.12 17.98
CA THR A 42 42.56 32.57 18.08
C THR A 42 42.70 33.13 16.67
N THR A 43 41.57 33.38 16.00
CA THR A 43 41.57 34.11 14.73
C THR A 43 40.57 35.27 14.80
N VAL A 44 41.11 36.48 14.93
CA VAL A 44 40.36 37.74 14.91
C VAL A 44 40.01 38.06 13.45
N ILE A 45 38.81 37.69 13.02
CA ILE A 45 38.35 37.99 11.65
C ILE A 45 37.81 39.43 11.62
N ARG A 46 38.43 40.29 10.81
CA ARG A 46 37.93 41.64 10.52
C ARG A 46 36.76 41.55 9.52
N MET A 47 35.64 42.18 9.86
CA MET A 47 34.34 42.13 9.17
C MET A 47 34.30 42.74 7.75
N SER A 48 35.44 43.05 7.12
CA SER A 48 35.49 43.80 5.85
C SER A 48 35.65 42.95 4.58
N ASP A 49 35.90 41.65 4.71
CA ASP A 49 36.09 40.75 3.55
C ASP A 49 34.90 39.81 3.29
N LEU A 50 33.68 40.13 3.76
CA LEU A 50 32.46 39.40 3.39
C LEU A 50 31.97 39.75 1.96
N GLY A 51 32.89 39.75 1.00
CA GLY A 51 32.57 39.70 -0.41
C GLY A 51 31.95 38.34 -0.74
N LYS A 52 30.60 38.29 -0.76
CA LYS A 52 29.76 37.26 -1.39
C LYS A 52 30.46 35.92 -1.65
N ILE A 53 30.68 35.15 -0.59
CA ILE A 53 30.96 33.73 -0.75
C ILE A 53 29.62 33.08 -1.04
N GLY A 54 29.28 33.01 -2.32
CA GLY A 54 28.15 32.22 -2.80
C GLY A 54 28.44 30.77 -2.48
N ASP A 55 27.77 30.27 -1.45
CA ASP A 55 27.88 28.90 -0.98
C ASP A 55 27.48 27.97 -2.14
N THR A 56 28.48 27.36 -2.79
CA THR A 56 28.26 26.45 -3.92
C THR A 56 27.91 25.09 -3.35
N ILE A 57 26.77 25.01 -2.67
CA ILE A 57 26.17 23.73 -2.32
C ILE A 57 25.63 23.15 -3.63
N LYS A 58 26.44 22.29 -4.26
CA LYS A 58 25.97 21.42 -5.33
C LYS A 58 24.87 20.55 -4.74
N THR A 59 23.62 20.92 -4.98
CA THR A 59 22.45 20.08 -4.69
C THR A 59 22.64 18.76 -5.41
N ASP A 60 22.87 17.71 -4.61
CA ASP A 60 22.98 16.33 -5.08
C ASP A 60 21.77 15.99 -5.97
N THR A 61 22.05 15.51 -7.18
CA THR A 61 21.05 15.21 -8.21
C THR A 61 20.44 13.82 -8.03
N LEU A 62 20.40 13.30 -6.80
CA LEU A 62 19.54 12.19 -6.47
C LEU A 62 18.10 12.70 -6.49
N LYS A 63 17.47 12.62 -7.67
CA LYS A 63 16.02 12.75 -7.84
C LYS A 63 15.38 11.81 -6.82
N SER A 64 14.92 12.37 -5.71
CA SER A 64 14.09 11.65 -4.75
C SER A 64 13.01 10.97 -5.58
N LYS A 65 13.01 9.63 -5.59
CA LYS A 65 12.00 8.84 -6.26
C LYS A 65 10.70 9.29 -5.62
N LYS A 66 9.97 10.19 -6.29
CA LYS A 66 8.70 10.71 -5.81
C LYS A 66 7.94 9.47 -5.37
N ASN A 67 7.65 9.36 -4.07
CA ASN A 67 6.66 8.42 -3.61
C ASN A 67 5.38 8.89 -4.30
N ILE A 68 5.10 8.31 -5.46
CA ILE A 68 3.83 8.41 -6.15
C ILE A 68 2.92 7.66 -5.19
N LEU A 69 2.45 8.36 -4.17
CA LEU A 69 1.37 7.89 -3.34
C LEU A 69 0.19 7.83 -4.30
N GLU A 70 0.02 6.67 -4.92
CA GLU A 70 -1.07 6.38 -5.82
C GLU A 70 -2.34 6.81 -5.10
N SER A 71 -3.06 7.72 -5.75
CA SER A 71 -4.24 8.39 -5.19
C SER A 71 -5.19 7.36 -4.57
N LYS A 72 -5.85 7.72 -3.46
CA LYS A 72 -6.77 6.82 -2.76
C LYS A 72 -7.89 6.34 -3.68
N ILE A 73 -7.83 5.09 -4.12
CA ILE A 73 -8.88 4.45 -4.91
C ILE A 73 -10.06 4.13 -3.98
N LYS A 74 -11.28 4.50 -4.38
CA LYS A 74 -12.51 4.00 -3.75
C LYS A 74 -13.24 3.13 -4.75
N TYR A 75 -13.74 1.98 -4.30
CA TYR A 75 -14.45 1.06 -5.16
C TYR A 75 -15.61 0.41 -4.42
N ARG A 76 -16.65 0.02 -5.17
CA ARG A 76 -17.84 -0.64 -4.66
C ARG A 76 -18.36 -1.62 -5.70
N ALA A 77 -18.91 -2.74 -5.26
CA ALA A 77 -19.64 -3.68 -6.10
C ALA A 77 -20.79 -4.28 -5.29
N GLN A 78 -21.88 -4.65 -5.95
CA GLN A 78 -23.04 -5.25 -5.31
C GLN A 78 -22.82 -6.72 -4.98
N LYS A 79 -22.23 -7.50 -5.90
CA LYS A 79 -22.12 -8.96 -5.73
C LYS A 79 -20.79 -9.35 -5.08
N TYR A 80 -19.67 -8.99 -5.69
CA TYR A 80 -18.35 -9.26 -5.11
C TYR A 80 -17.26 -8.31 -5.59
N THR A 81 -16.21 -8.22 -4.77
CA THR A 81 -14.93 -7.62 -5.13
C THR A 81 -13.83 -8.65 -4.90
N LYS A 82 -12.95 -8.83 -5.88
CA LYS A 82 -11.81 -9.74 -5.81
C LYS A 82 -10.51 -8.96 -6.01
N LEU A 83 -9.58 -9.10 -5.06
CA LEU A 83 -8.24 -8.54 -5.14
C LEU A 83 -7.22 -9.65 -5.38
N ASP A 84 -6.65 -9.70 -6.58
CA ASP A 84 -5.56 -10.61 -6.93
C ASP A 84 -4.22 -9.87 -6.80
N GLN A 85 -3.62 -9.89 -5.60
CA GLN A 85 -2.37 -9.18 -5.31
C GLN A 85 -1.20 -9.62 -6.20
N LYS A 86 -1.11 -10.91 -6.56
CA LYS A 86 -0.06 -11.45 -7.43
C LYS A 86 -0.11 -10.85 -8.83
N LYS A 87 -1.31 -10.66 -9.37
CA LYS A 87 -1.55 -10.09 -10.71
C LYS A 87 -1.74 -8.58 -10.68
N LYS A 88 -1.84 -8.00 -9.47
CA LYS A 88 -2.16 -6.61 -9.22
C LYS A 88 -3.48 -6.16 -9.88
N LEU A 89 -4.50 -7.01 -9.77
CA LEU A 89 -5.83 -6.80 -10.35
C LEU A 89 -6.91 -6.68 -9.27
N ILE A 90 -7.82 -5.74 -9.46
CA ILE A 90 -9.06 -5.60 -8.69
C ILE A 90 -10.22 -5.87 -9.65
N THR A 91 -11.02 -6.88 -9.36
CA THR A 91 -12.23 -7.22 -10.13
C THR A 91 -13.47 -6.89 -9.31
N LEU A 92 -14.36 -6.09 -9.87
CA LEU A 92 -15.62 -5.65 -9.28
C LEU A 92 -16.75 -6.18 -10.16
N TYR A 93 -17.75 -6.81 -9.56
CA TYR A 93 -18.83 -7.47 -10.30
C TYR A 93 -20.21 -7.08 -9.76
N ASP A 94 -21.10 -6.75 -10.71
CA ASP A 94 -22.47 -6.27 -10.52
C ASP A 94 -22.55 -4.89 -9.86
N LYS A 95 -23.14 -3.92 -10.56
CA LYS A 95 -23.17 -2.49 -10.19
C LYS A 95 -21.83 -2.01 -9.63
N ALA A 96 -20.78 -2.25 -10.40
CA ALA A 96 -19.43 -1.88 -10.03
C ALA A 96 -19.24 -0.36 -10.18
N GLU A 97 -18.71 0.27 -9.13
CA GLU A 97 -18.36 1.68 -9.09
C GLU A 97 -16.89 1.81 -8.72
N LEU A 98 -16.12 2.55 -9.50
CA LEU A 98 -14.70 2.84 -9.27
C LEU A 98 -14.51 4.35 -9.31
N TYR A 99 -13.91 4.89 -8.25
CA TYR A 99 -13.56 6.30 -8.12
C TYR A 99 -12.05 6.42 -7.94
N TYR A 100 -11.40 7.11 -8.88
CA TYR A 100 -9.96 7.36 -8.86
C TYR A 100 -9.68 8.81 -9.26
N GLN A 101 -9.12 9.60 -8.35
CA GLN A 101 -8.95 11.04 -8.55
C GLN A 101 -10.30 11.70 -8.94
N ASP A 102 -10.37 12.30 -10.15
CA ASP A 102 -11.56 12.95 -10.71
C ASP A 102 -12.33 12.06 -11.69
N ILE A 103 -11.99 10.76 -11.73
CA ILE A 103 -12.62 9.75 -12.57
C ILE A 103 -13.66 8.98 -11.75
N GLU A 104 -14.85 8.90 -12.30
CA GLU A 104 -15.95 8.06 -11.85
C GLU A 104 -16.31 7.08 -12.97
N LEU A 105 -16.15 5.79 -12.69
CA LEU A 105 -16.48 4.73 -13.63
C LEU A 105 -17.53 3.81 -13.00
N LYS A 106 -18.66 3.66 -13.68
CA LYS A 106 -19.76 2.77 -13.29
C LYS A 106 -20.00 1.76 -14.39
N ALA A 107 -20.02 0.47 -14.08
CA ALA A 107 -20.27 -0.57 -15.07
C ALA A 107 -20.82 -1.85 -14.43
N GLY A 108 -21.23 -2.83 -15.24
CA GLY A 108 -21.59 -4.14 -14.73
C GLY A 108 -20.38 -4.96 -14.24
N ILE A 109 -19.26 -4.89 -14.95
CA ILE A 109 -18.00 -5.50 -14.56
C ILE A 109 -16.86 -4.50 -14.75
N ILE A 110 -16.01 -4.37 -13.75
CA ILE A 110 -14.79 -3.54 -13.80
C ILE A 110 -13.59 -4.39 -13.42
N VAL A 111 -12.55 -4.39 -14.25
CA VAL A 111 -11.24 -5.00 -13.95
C VAL A 111 -10.19 -3.90 -13.99
N PHE A 112 -9.66 -3.56 -12.82
CA PHE A 112 -8.66 -2.52 -12.65
C PHE A 112 -7.28 -3.13 -12.39
N ASN A 113 -6.31 -2.82 -13.25
CA ASN A 113 -4.91 -3.17 -13.08
C ASN A 113 -4.14 -1.97 -12.52
N TYR A 114 -3.81 -2.03 -11.23
CA TYR A 114 -3.10 -0.93 -10.55
C TYR A 114 -1.61 -0.90 -10.84
N GLU A 115 -1.02 -1.94 -11.45
CA GLU A 115 0.38 -1.89 -11.89
C GLU A 115 0.55 -1.07 -13.16
N LYS A 116 -0.38 -1.24 -14.10
CA LYS A 116 -0.36 -0.56 -15.41
C LYS A 116 -1.26 0.67 -15.45
N ASN A 117 -2.07 0.90 -14.42
CA ASN A 117 -3.14 1.90 -14.38
C ASN A 117 -4.14 1.74 -15.54
N GLU A 118 -4.46 0.49 -15.91
CA GLU A 118 -5.44 0.16 -16.95
C GLU A 118 -6.78 -0.24 -16.31
N VAL A 119 -7.90 0.16 -16.91
CA VAL A 119 -9.24 -0.20 -16.44
C VAL A 119 -10.09 -0.73 -17.59
N TYR A 120 -10.62 -1.93 -17.39
CA TYR A 120 -11.53 -2.57 -18.32
C TYR A 120 -12.94 -2.50 -17.75
N ALA A 121 -13.88 -1.98 -18.54
CA ALA A 121 -15.28 -1.83 -18.13
C ALA A 121 -16.21 -2.48 -19.16
N GLY A 122 -17.19 -3.24 -18.67
CA GLY A 122 -18.14 -3.93 -19.54
C GLY A 122 -19.52 -4.11 -18.93
N ARG A 123 -20.46 -4.50 -19.80
CA ARG A 123 -21.85 -4.87 -19.46
C ARG A 123 -21.94 -6.31 -18.95
N ILE A 124 -22.94 -6.60 -18.14
CA ILE A 124 -23.23 -7.96 -17.64
C ILE A 124 -24.55 -8.47 -18.22
N LYS A 125 -24.73 -9.79 -18.22
CA LYS A 125 -26.01 -10.39 -18.54
C LYS A 125 -26.82 -10.53 -17.27
N ASP A 126 -28.08 -10.11 -17.32
CA ASP A 126 -29.03 -10.40 -16.25
C ASP A 126 -29.42 -11.89 -16.30
N SER A 127 -30.14 -12.35 -15.28
CA SER A 127 -30.79 -13.65 -15.15
C SER A 127 -31.65 -14.05 -16.37
N THR A 128 -32.19 -13.08 -17.11
CA THR A 128 -32.97 -13.26 -18.34
C THR A 128 -32.12 -13.29 -19.62
N GLY A 129 -30.79 -13.16 -19.50
CA GLY A 129 -29.85 -13.19 -20.62
C GLY A 129 -29.69 -11.86 -21.38
N ALA A 130 -30.47 -10.83 -21.03
CA ALA A 130 -30.35 -9.49 -21.59
C ALA A 130 -29.09 -8.78 -21.07
N TYR A 131 -28.42 -8.03 -21.94
CA TYR A 131 -27.29 -7.18 -21.53
C TYR A 131 -27.80 -5.95 -20.77
N THR A 132 -27.28 -5.75 -19.57
CA THR A 132 -27.65 -4.64 -18.68
C THR A 132 -26.39 -4.01 -18.07
N GLN A 133 -26.55 -2.84 -17.46
CA GLN A 133 -25.47 -2.09 -16.78
C GLN A 133 -24.34 -1.66 -17.73
N LEU A 134 -24.68 -0.77 -18.67
CA LEU A 134 -23.73 -0.14 -19.59
C LEU A 134 -22.62 0.60 -18.81
N PRO A 135 -21.38 0.60 -19.31
CA PRO A 135 -20.32 1.38 -18.69
C PRO A 135 -20.56 2.88 -18.91
N ASN A 136 -20.45 3.65 -17.84
CA ASN A 136 -20.47 5.11 -17.85
C ASN A 136 -19.16 5.60 -17.22
N PHE A 137 -18.41 6.38 -17.99
CA PHE A 137 -17.15 6.96 -17.55
C PHE A 137 -17.27 8.47 -17.54
N LYS A 138 -16.96 9.05 -16.38
CA LYS A 138 -16.99 10.48 -16.18
C LYS A 138 -15.63 10.94 -15.68
N GLN A 139 -15.06 11.93 -16.35
CA GLN A 139 -13.82 12.59 -15.94
C GLN A 139 -14.07 14.09 -15.85
N GLY A 140 -14.13 14.61 -14.63
CA GLY A 140 -14.50 16.01 -14.38
C GLY A 140 -15.88 16.36 -14.97
N THR A 141 -15.90 17.24 -15.97
CA THR A 141 -17.14 17.70 -16.63
C THR A 141 -17.51 16.87 -17.86
N ASN A 142 -16.60 16.01 -18.35
CA ASN A 142 -16.83 15.24 -19.58
C ASN A 142 -17.39 13.86 -19.24
N VAL A 143 -18.52 13.51 -19.84
CA VAL A 143 -19.19 12.21 -19.67
C VAL A 143 -19.08 11.45 -20.98
N VAL A 144 -18.52 10.26 -20.93
CA VAL A 144 -18.39 9.36 -22.07
C VAL A 144 -19.17 8.10 -21.72
N GLU A 145 -20.15 7.76 -22.56
CA GLU A 145 -20.95 6.54 -22.46
C GLU A 145 -20.62 5.59 -23.62
N PRO A 146 -19.47 4.91 -23.59
CA PRO A 146 -19.13 3.89 -24.59
C PRO A 146 -19.69 2.53 -24.16
N ASP A 147 -19.82 1.61 -25.11
CA ASP A 147 -20.29 0.24 -24.84
C ASP A 147 -19.20 -0.61 -24.14
N SER A 148 -17.94 -0.17 -24.14
CA SER A 148 -16.79 -0.74 -23.40
C SER A 148 -15.61 0.26 -23.33
N ILE A 149 -14.78 0.20 -22.26
CA ILE A 149 -13.52 0.97 -22.13
C ILE A 149 -12.36 0.00 -21.89
N ARG A 150 -11.22 0.27 -22.52
CA ARG A 150 -9.96 -0.49 -22.41
C ARG A 150 -8.83 0.43 -21.99
#